data_AF-V5TLW2-F1
#
_entry.id   AF-V5TLW2-F1
#
_cell.length_a   1.000
_cell.length_b   1.000
_cell.length_c   1.000
_cell.angle_alpha   90.00
_cell.angle_beta   90.00
_cell.angle_gamma   90.00
#
_symmetry.space_group_name_H-M   'P 1'
#
loop_
_entity.id
_entity.type
_entity.pdbx_description
1 polymer ?
#
loop_
_entity_poly.entity_id
_entity_poly.type
_entity_poly.pdbx_seq_one_letter_code
_entity_poly.pdbx_strand_id
1 'polypeptide(L)'
;MTDTATQSAAATGTAIDETYDVPADATAYTCSYCGRPFARESWLALHRGLAHPSELDDEEVEAFRAAHDEEEASLSAFRLQALGALVLIYFGFLMVYALV
;
A
#
# COMPACT_ATOMS: atom_id res chain seq x y z
N MET A 1 -20.22 51.79 -11.43
CA MET A 1 -20.73 51.06 -12.61
C MET A 1 -19.61 50.20 -13.16
N THR A 2 -19.50 48.97 -12.67
CA THR A 2 -18.98 47.78 -13.37
C THR A 2 -19.35 46.58 -12.51
N ASP A 3 -20.39 45.87 -12.92
CA ASP A 3 -20.86 44.61 -12.35
C ASP A 3 -19.87 43.49 -12.67
N THR A 4 -19.18 42.96 -11.67
CA THR A 4 -18.49 41.67 -11.78
C THR A 4 -19.49 40.58 -11.41
N ALA A 5 -20.34 40.24 -12.37
CA ALA A 5 -21.12 39.02 -12.33
C ALA A 5 -20.29 37.85 -12.89
N THR A 6 -20.39 36.71 -12.21
CA THR A 6 -20.34 35.36 -12.78
C THR A 6 -18.98 34.87 -13.28
N GLN A 7 -18.35 34.00 -12.48
CA GLN A 7 -18.16 32.62 -12.94
C GLN A 7 -18.03 31.64 -11.76
N SER A 8 -19.19 31.16 -11.31
CA SER A 8 -19.31 29.84 -10.67
C SER A 8 -19.16 28.80 -11.78
N ALA A 9 -17.94 28.38 -12.05
CA ALA A 9 -17.70 27.17 -12.82
C ALA A 9 -17.70 26.02 -11.81
N ALA A 10 -18.84 25.33 -11.76
CA ALA A 10 -18.97 24.05 -11.10
C ALA A 10 -17.79 23.16 -11.51
N ALA A 11 -16.94 22.82 -10.55
CA ALA A 11 -15.99 21.73 -10.67
C ALA A 11 -16.83 20.45 -10.78
N THR A 12 -17.26 20.12 -11.99
CA THR A 12 -17.70 18.77 -12.32
C THR A 12 -16.45 17.90 -12.19
N GLY A 13 -16.20 17.40 -10.99
CA GLY A 13 -15.36 16.24 -10.79
C GLY A 13 -16.00 15.12 -11.58
N THR A 14 -15.50 14.89 -12.79
CA THR A 14 -15.78 13.67 -13.55
C THR A 14 -15.40 12.52 -12.63
N ALA A 15 -16.41 11.84 -12.08
CA ALA A 15 -16.24 10.55 -11.46
C ALA A 15 -15.74 9.62 -12.58
N ILE A 16 -14.43 9.46 -12.66
CA ILE A 16 -13.82 8.38 -13.40
C ILE A 16 -14.26 7.10 -12.68
N ASP A 17 -15.18 6.36 -13.30
CA ASP A 17 -15.43 4.97 -12.94
C ASP A 17 -14.17 4.20 -13.36
N GLU A 18 -13.14 4.24 -12.51
CA GLU A 18 -11.96 3.37 -12.68
C GLU A 18 -12.39 1.95 -12.37
N THR A 19 -13.01 1.31 -13.35
CA THR A 19 -13.29 -0.12 -13.34
C THR A 19 -11.94 -0.85 -13.33
N TYR A 20 -11.53 -1.34 -12.17
CA TYR A 20 -10.35 -2.19 -12.03
C TYR A 20 -10.59 -3.51 -12.78
N ASP A 21 -9.98 -3.67 -13.96
CA ASP A 21 -10.05 -4.89 -14.76
C ASP A 21 -9.07 -5.93 -14.17
N VAL A 22 -9.63 -6.90 -13.44
CA VAL A 22 -8.88 -8.09 -12.99
C VAL A 22 -9.02 -9.15 -14.09
N PRO A 23 -7.92 -9.74 -14.59
CA PRO A 23 -7.99 -10.81 -15.58
C PRO A 23 -8.90 -11.94 -15.09
N ALA A 24 -9.79 -12.44 -15.95
CA ALA A 24 -10.81 -13.43 -15.58
C ALA A 24 -10.25 -14.76 -15.01
N ASP A 25 -8.96 -15.05 -15.25
CA ASP A 25 -8.26 -16.23 -14.74
C ASP A 25 -7.61 -16.03 -13.36
N ALA A 26 -7.68 -14.84 -12.76
CA ALA A 26 -7.13 -14.56 -11.44
C ALA A 26 -8.22 -14.64 -10.35
N THR A 27 -7.88 -15.23 -9.20
CA THR A 27 -8.76 -15.22 -8.01
C THR A 27 -8.96 -13.77 -7.56
N ALA A 28 -10.13 -13.21 -7.86
CA ALA A 28 -10.50 -11.86 -7.47
C ALA A 28 -11.15 -11.86 -6.08
N TYR A 29 -10.57 -11.09 -5.16
CA TYR A 29 -11.09 -10.87 -3.82
C TYR A 29 -11.89 -9.57 -3.80
N THR A 30 -13.20 -9.64 -3.57
CA THR A 30 -14.07 -8.46 -3.63
C THR A 30 -14.36 -7.92 -2.24
N CYS A 31 -14.20 -6.61 -2.03
CA CYS A 31 -14.59 -5.98 -0.77
C CYS A 31 -16.13 -5.97 -0.63
N SER A 32 -16.64 -6.48 0.50
CA SER A 32 -18.07 -6.51 0.83
C SER A 32 -18.70 -5.13 1.01
N TYR A 33 -17.91 -4.13 1.43
CA TYR A 33 -18.38 -2.79 1.74
C TYR A 33 -18.45 -1.87 0.51
N CYS A 34 -17.48 -1.95 -0.40
CA CYS A 34 -17.38 -1.04 -1.55
C CYS A 34 -17.45 -1.75 -2.92
N GLY A 35 -17.46 -3.09 -2.95
CA GLY A 35 -17.55 -3.88 -4.18
C GLY A 35 -16.29 -3.88 -5.06
N ARG A 36 -15.17 -3.30 -4.60
CA ARG A 36 -13.93 -3.27 -5.40
C ARG A 36 -13.23 -4.64 -5.45
N PRO A 37 -12.79 -5.09 -6.64
CA PRO A 37 -12.01 -6.32 -6.78
C PRO A 37 -10.52 -6.08 -6.51
N PHE A 38 -9.89 -7.03 -5.84
CA PHE A 38 -8.45 -7.03 -5.51
C PHE A 38 -7.81 -8.35 -5.95
N ALA A 39 -6.54 -8.29 -6.35
CA ALA A 39 -5.81 -9.47 -6.82
C ALA A 39 -5.28 -10.36 -5.69
N ARG A 40 -5.29 -9.88 -4.44
CA ARG A 40 -4.76 -10.58 -3.25
C ARG A 40 -5.64 -10.32 -2.05
N GLU A 41 -5.78 -11.31 -1.20
CA GLU A 41 -6.52 -11.21 0.06
C GLU A 41 -5.90 -10.17 1.02
N SER A 42 -4.56 -10.12 1.12
CA SER A 42 -3.85 -9.15 1.96
C SER A 42 -4.12 -7.71 1.56
N TRP A 43 -4.24 -7.42 0.26
CA TRP A 43 -4.59 -6.09 -0.24
C TRP A 43 -6.02 -5.70 0.09
N LEU A 44 -6.94 -6.66 0.06
CA LEU A 44 -8.31 -6.44 0.49
C LEU A 44 -8.39 -6.19 2.01
N ALA A 45 -7.62 -6.92 2.81
CA ALA A 45 -7.53 -6.70 4.26
C ALA A 45 -6.98 -5.30 4.56
N LEU A 46 -5.90 -4.90 3.89
CA LEU A 46 -5.32 -3.57 3.97
C LEU A 46 -6.32 -2.47 3.58
N HIS A 47 -7.07 -2.71 2.51
CA HIS A 47 -8.11 -1.78 2.05
C HIS A 47 -9.22 -1.60 3.09
N ARG A 48 -9.74 -2.69 3.69
CA ARG A 48 -10.79 -2.57 4.72
C ARG A 48 -10.31 -1.76 5.92
N GLY A 49 -9.11 -2.03 6.43
CA GLY A 49 -8.55 -1.28 7.56
C GLY A 49 -8.39 0.22 7.29
N LEU A 50 -8.06 0.60 6.04
CA LEU A 50 -7.84 1.99 5.66
C LEU A 50 -9.12 2.74 5.24
N ALA A 51 -10.04 2.08 4.56
CA ALA A 51 -11.23 2.70 3.97
C ALA A 51 -12.51 2.49 4.79
N HIS A 52 -12.59 1.42 5.59
CA HIS A 52 -13.75 1.03 6.39
C HIS A 52 -13.42 0.80 7.88
N PRO A 53 -12.61 1.66 8.54
CA PRO A 53 -12.15 1.44 9.92
C PRO A 53 -13.30 1.33 10.94
N SER A 54 -14.45 1.92 10.65
CA SER A 54 -15.61 1.97 11.55
C SER A 54 -16.55 0.77 11.43
N GLU A 55 -16.39 -0.07 10.39
CA GLU A 55 -17.33 -1.14 10.06
C GLU A 55 -16.71 -2.53 10.14
N LEU A 56 -15.43 -2.64 10.53
CA LEU A 56 -14.72 -3.90 10.67
C LEU A 56 -15.16 -4.65 11.94
N ASP A 57 -15.24 -5.97 11.82
CA ASP A 57 -15.29 -6.87 12.97
C ASP A 57 -13.89 -7.22 13.51
N ASP A 58 -13.84 -7.85 14.69
CA ASP A 58 -12.58 -8.19 15.36
C ASP A 58 -11.69 -9.14 14.52
N GLU A 59 -12.29 -10.02 13.72
CA GLU A 59 -11.60 -11.01 12.89
C GLU A 59 -10.98 -10.33 11.65
N GLU A 60 -11.69 -9.39 11.04
CA GLU A 60 -11.18 -8.54 9.96
C GLU A 60 -10.10 -7.58 10.43
N VAL A 61 -10.18 -7.08 11.68
CA VAL A 61 -9.11 -6.28 12.29
C VAL A 61 -7.85 -7.10 12.49
N GLU A 62 -7.97 -8.37 12.91
CA GLU A 62 -6.82 -9.26 13.04
C GLU A 62 -6.21 -9.61 11.68
N ALA A 63 -7.04 -9.86 10.66
CA ALA A 63 -6.59 -10.06 9.29
C ALA A 63 -5.85 -8.83 8.73
N PHE A 64 -6.32 -7.62 9.03
CA PHE A 64 -5.63 -6.37 8.68
C PHE A 64 -4.24 -6.29 9.34
N ARG A 65 -4.16 -6.55 10.65
CA ARG A 65 -2.88 -6.51 11.37
C ARG A 65 -1.88 -7.53 10.84
N ALA A 66 -2.33 -8.77 10.59
CA ALA A 66 -1.48 -9.81 10.03
C ALA A 66 -0.93 -9.43 8.65
N ALA A 67 -1.77 -8.88 7.77
CA ALA A 67 -1.34 -8.41 6.46
C ALA A 67 -0.34 -7.25 6.56
N HIS A 68 -0.58 -6.31 7.48
CA HIS A 68 0.31 -5.18 7.73
C HIS A 68 1.69 -5.62 8.27
N ASP A 69 1.69 -6.55 9.23
CA ASP A 69 2.91 -7.10 9.83
C ASP A 69 3.74 -7.89 8.80
N GLU A 70 3.10 -8.61 7.88
CA GLU A 70 3.77 -9.32 6.79
C GLU A 70 4.46 -8.35 5.81
N GLU A 71 3.79 -7.25 5.45
CA GLU A 71 4.40 -6.19 4.65
C GLU A 71 5.62 -5.57 5.36
N GLU A 72 5.52 -5.25 6.65
CA GLU A 72 6.63 -4.72 7.43
C GLU A 72 7.80 -5.70 7.60
N ALA A 73 7.51 -7.00 7.80
CA ALA A 73 8.53 -8.04 7.89
C ALA A 73 9.37 -8.11 6.61
N SER A 74 8.74 -7.97 5.44
CA SER A 74 9.45 -7.93 4.16
C SER A 74 10.39 -6.72 4.06
N LEU A 75 9.94 -5.53 4.47
CA LEU A 75 10.72 -4.29 4.42
C LEU A 75 11.89 -4.27 5.42
N SER A 76 11.67 -4.81 6.61
CA SER A 76 12.69 -4.90 7.66
C SER A 76 13.82 -5.86 7.28
N ALA A 77 13.49 -7.00 6.64
CA ALA A 77 14.47 -7.96 6.13
C ALA A 77 15.38 -7.33 5.06
N PHE A 78 14.83 -6.57 4.10
CA PHE A 78 15.62 -5.85 3.10
C PHE A 78 16.54 -4.81 3.74
N ARG A 79 16.03 -4.04 4.71
CA ARG A 79 16.85 -3.04 5.41
C ARG A 79 18.00 -3.70 6.17
N LEU A 80 17.74 -4.80 6.87
CA LEU A 80 18.76 -5.55 7.59
C LEU A 80 19.81 -6.15 6.65
N GLN A 81 19.38 -6.70 5.51
CA GLN A 81 20.28 -7.25 4.50
C GLN A 81 21.16 -6.16 3.88
N ALA A 82 20.60 -4.99 3.56
CA ALA A 82 21.35 -3.86 3.02
C ALA A 82 22.39 -3.32 4.03
N LEU A 83 21.99 -3.16 5.30
CA LEU A 83 22.91 -2.75 6.37
C LEU A 83 24.00 -3.80 6.60
N GLY A 84 23.66 -5.08 6.65
CA GLY A 84 24.62 -6.17 6.77
C GLY A 84 25.63 -6.20 5.63
N ALA A 85 25.17 -6.05 4.38
CA ALA A 85 26.04 -5.97 3.22
C ALA A 85 27.00 -4.77 3.28
N LEU A 86 26.50 -3.59 3.66
CA LEU A 86 27.33 -2.38 3.83
C LEU A 86 28.42 -2.60 4.88
N VAL A 87 28.06 -3.14 6.04
CA VAL A 87 29.01 -3.43 7.13
C VAL A 87 30.09 -4.42 6.65
N LEU A 88 29.71 -5.51 5.97
CA LEU A 88 30.67 -6.48 5.43
C LEU A 88 31.62 -5.86 4.41
N ILE A 89 31.11 -5.03 3.48
CA ILE A 89 31.93 -4.33 2.50
C ILE A 89 32.92 -3.39 3.20
N TYR A 90 32.45 -2.58 4.15
CA TYR A 90 33.28 -1.66 4.91
C TYR A 90 34.38 -2.39 5.71
N PHE A 91 34.03 -3.47 6.41
CA PHE A 91 35.01 -4.30 7.12
C PHE A 91 36.02 -4.95 6.16
N GLY A 92 35.58 -5.39 4.99
CA GLY A 92 36.47 -5.90 3.94
C GLY A 92 37.48 -4.84 3.50
N PHE A 93 37.02 -3.61 3.26
CA PHE A 93 37.91 -2.48 2.96
C PHE A 93 38.89 -2.19 4.10
N LEU A 94 38.43 -2.19 5.36
CA LEU A 94 39.31 -2.00 6.51
C LEU A 94 40.36 -3.11 6.64
N MET A 95 39.99 -4.37 6.39
CA MET A 95 40.93 -5.49 6.36
C MET A 95 42.00 -5.31 5.28
N VAL A 96 41.62 -4.93 4.06
CA VAL A 96 42.58 -4.67 2.97
C VAL A 96 43.49 -3.50 3.33
N TYR A 97 42.93 -2.40 3.85
CA TYR A 97 43.71 -1.24 4.29
C TYR A 97 44.71 -1.59 5.39
N ALA A 98 44.34 -2.44 6.34
CA ALA A 98 45.23 -2.85 7.43
C ALA A 98 46.38 -3.77 6.98
N LEU A 99 46.24 -4.44 5.82
CA LEU A 99 47.25 -5.36 5.27
C LEU A 99 48.26 -4.66 4.35
N VAL A 100 47.97 -3.44 3.88
CA VAL A 100 48.83 -2.65 2.99
C VAL A 100 49.57 -1.59 3.78
#